data_AF-E9E530-F1
#
_entry.id   AF-E9E530-F1
#
_cell.length_a   1.000
_cell.length_b   1.000
_cell.length_c   1.000
_cell.angle_alpha   90.00
_cell.angle_beta   90.00
_cell.angle_gamma   90.00
#
_symmetry.space_group_name_H-M   'P 1'
#
loop_
_entity.id
_entity.type
_entity.pdbx_description
1 polymer ?
#
loop_
_entity_poly.entity_id
_entity_poly.type
_entity_poly.pdbx_seq_one_letter_code
_entity_poly.pdbx_strand_id
1 'polypeptide(L)'
;MSHWLTVQQFLPSMIKANKGHIVTMASVASFVGLPGHADYGSTKASALAFHEALQAEIKHVYGAPNVMTTIVHPNFVATPLVEDFKGHLKSSGITFLTPEQVAQDTVAQIFDRKGGQVVVPKSSGIASAVRGWPLWLQVIVHDFLGANAKRMNSK
;
A
#
# COMPACT_ATOMS: atom_id res chain seq x y z
N MET A 1 6.62 -10.30 7.47
CA MET A 1 8.03 -10.63 7.76
C MET A 1 8.93 -10.84 6.55
N SER A 2 8.44 -11.29 5.39
CA SER A 2 9.30 -11.48 4.20
C SER A 2 10.03 -10.20 3.75
N HIS A 3 9.36 -9.04 3.75
CA HIS A 3 9.99 -7.75 3.39
C HIS A 3 11.24 -7.45 4.21
N TRP A 4 11.17 -7.65 5.53
CA TRP A 4 12.30 -7.44 6.44
C TRP A 4 13.50 -8.32 6.07
N LEU A 5 13.25 -9.63 5.90
CA LEU A 5 14.30 -10.59 5.57
C LEU A 5 14.94 -10.29 4.21
N THR A 6 14.14 -9.99 3.18
CA THR A 6 14.64 -9.62 1.85
C THR A 6 15.51 -8.38 1.93
N VAL A 7 15.07 -7.33 2.63
CA VAL A 7 15.85 -6.10 2.79
C VAL A 7 17.14 -6.37 3.54
N GLN A 8 17.13 -7.15 4.63
CA GLN A 8 18.36 -7.50 5.35
C GLN A 8 19.43 -8.17 4.46
N GLN A 9 19.01 -8.98 3.49
CA GLN A 9 19.95 -9.66 2.60
C GLN A 9 20.57 -8.74 1.54
N PHE A 10 19.79 -7.80 0.97
CA PHE A 10 20.24 -7.00 -0.18
C PHE A 10 20.69 -5.58 0.18
N LEU A 11 20.14 -5.00 1.25
CA LEU A 11 20.39 -3.62 1.63
C LEU A 11 21.87 -3.31 1.93
N PRO A 12 22.65 -4.17 2.62
CA PRO A 12 24.05 -3.86 2.92
C PRO A 12 24.88 -3.56 1.66
N SER A 13 24.68 -4.34 0.59
CA SER A 13 25.35 -4.13 -0.69
C SER A 13 24.88 -2.87 -1.40
N MET A 14 23.58 -2.55 -1.33
CA MET A 14 23.03 -1.31 -1.88
C MET A 14 23.59 -0.06 -1.17
N ILE A 15 23.71 -0.11 0.16
CA ILE A 15 24.31 0.95 0.99
C ILE A 15 25.78 1.13 0.60
N LYS A 16 26.56 0.03 0.56
CA LYS A 16 27.98 0.08 0.19
C LYS A 16 28.20 0.68 -1.20
N ALA A 17 27.33 0.37 -2.15
CA ALA A 17 27.38 0.93 -3.50
C ALA A 17 26.73 2.33 -3.61
N ASN A 18 26.05 2.80 -2.55
CA ASN A 18 25.15 3.94 -2.55
C ASN A 18 24.27 3.96 -3.82
N LYS A 19 23.67 2.82 -4.13
CA LYS A 19 22.88 2.60 -5.34
C LYS A 19 21.94 1.42 -5.16
N GLY A 20 20.66 1.66 -5.40
CA GLY A 20 19.64 0.63 -5.34
C GLY A 20 18.24 1.23 -5.40
N HIS A 21 17.24 0.38 -5.52
CA HIS A 21 15.83 0.80 -5.42
C HIS A 21 15.05 -0.31 -4.70
N ILE A 22 14.48 0.02 -3.54
CA ILE A 22 13.60 -0.87 -2.78
C ILE A 22 12.16 -0.48 -3.09
N VAL A 23 11.39 -1.44 -3.61
CA VAL A 23 9.97 -1.24 -3.92
C VAL A 23 9.12 -2.08 -2.97
N THR A 24 8.28 -1.43 -2.17
CA THR A 24 7.40 -2.06 -1.20
C THR A 24 5.97 -2.13 -1.72
N MET A 25 5.42 -3.35 -1.84
CA MET A 25 4.03 -3.57 -2.29
C MET A 25 3.06 -3.57 -1.11
N ALA A 26 2.41 -2.43 -0.86
CA ALA A 26 1.42 -2.24 0.18
C ALA A 26 -0.01 -2.37 -0.38
N SER A 27 -0.93 -1.51 0.07
CA SER A 27 -2.33 -1.40 -0.38
C SER A 27 -2.92 -0.09 0.12
N VAL A 28 -4.04 0.36 -0.46
CA VAL A 28 -4.88 1.41 0.15
C VAL A 28 -5.38 0.99 1.54
N ALA A 29 -5.50 -0.32 1.81
CA ALA A 29 -5.83 -0.87 3.13
C ALA A 29 -4.76 -0.57 4.22
N SER A 30 -3.59 -0.06 3.86
CA SER A 30 -2.63 0.48 4.83
C SER A 30 -3.20 1.70 5.57
N PHE A 31 -4.03 2.51 4.90
CA PHE A 31 -4.53 3.77 5.44
C PHE A 31 -5.90 3.65 6.09
N VAL A 32 -6.75 2.74 5.60
CA VAL A 32 -8.12 2.59 6.09
C VAL A 32 -8.38 1.13 6.42
N GLY A 33 -8.89 0.87 7.62
CA GLY A 33 -9.25 -0.48 8.04
C GLY A 33 -10.46 -0.99 7.27
N LEU A 34 -10.35 -2.20 6.72
CA LEU A 34 -11.45 -2.88 6.04
C LEU A 34 -12.10 -3.90 6.99
N PRO A 35 -13.38 -3.70 7.37
CA PRO A 35 -14.11 -4.68 8.17
C PRO A 35 -14.09 -6.06 7.51
N GLY A 36 -13.81 -7.11 8.28
CA GLY A 36 -13.66 -8.48 7.76
C GLY A 36 -12.27 -8.83 7.21
N HIS A 37 -11.36 -7.86 7.12
CA HIS A 37 -9.99 -8.04 6.59
C HIS A 37 -8.93 -7.39 7.49
N ALA A 38 -9.13 -7.47 8.81
CA ALA A 38 -8.24 -6.85 9.79
C ALA A 38 -6.82 -7.41 9.74
N ASP A 39 -6.69 -8.71 9.47
CA ASP A 39 -5.42 -9.41 9.22
C ASP A 39 -4.69 -8.82 8.00
N TYR A 40 -5.35 -8.76 6.85
CA TYR A 40 -4.80 -8.18 5.63
C TYR A 40 -4.41 -6.72 5.83
N GLY A 41 -5.32 -5.89 6.36
CA GLY A 41 -5.08 -4.48 6.63
C GLY A 41 -3.89 -4.26 7.57
N SER A 42 -3.76 -5.09 8.61
CA SER A 42 -2.62 -5.04 9.54
C SER A 42 -1.29 -5.33 8.85
N THR A 43 -1.24 -6.34 7.97
CA THR A 43 0.00 -6.63 7.21
C THR A 43 0.40 -5.48 6.28
N LYS A 44 -0.58 -4.81 5.66
CA LYS A 44 -0.35 -3.69 4.74
C LYS A 44 0.01 -2.40 5.47
N ALA A 45 -0.58 -2.15 6.64
CA ALA A 45 -0.18 -1.07 7.52
C ALA A 45 1.26 -1.28 8.06
N SER A 46 1.61 -2.52 8.42
CA SER A 46 2.98 -2.87 8.80
C SER A 46 3.98 -2.64 7.66
N ALA A 47 3.63 -2.98 6.42
CA ALA A 47 4.48 -2.72 5.26
C ALA A 47 4.73 -1.22 5.03
N LEU A 48 3.72 -0.37 5.26
CA LEU A 48 3.84 1.08 5.21
C LEU A 48 4.78 1.61 6.31
N ALA A 49 4.54 1.23 7.56
CA ALA A 49 5.37 1.67 8.68
C ALA A 49 6.84 1.22 8.51
N PHE A 50 7.05 -0.01 8.05
CA PHE A 50 8.39 -0.51 7.72
C PHE A 50 9.07 0.33 6.63
N HIS A 51 8.34 0.68 5.56
CA HIS A 51 8.87 1.48 4.47
C HIS A 51 9.29 2.89 4.91
N GLU A 52 8.46 3.56 5.72
CA GLU A 52 8.72 4.91 6.23
C GLU A 52 9.98 4.94 7.09
N ALA A 53 10.12 3.98 8.01
CA ALA A 53 11.31 3.84 8.85
C ALA A 53 12.55 3.55 8.00
N LEU A 54 12.47 2.57 7.11
CA LEU A 54 13.58 2.16 6.26
C LEU A 54 14.09 3.31 5.37
N GLN A 55 13.19 4.10 4.79
CA GLN A 55 13.56 5.25 3.97
C GLN A 55 14.36 6.29 4.77
N ALA A 56 13.92 6.59 6.00
CA ALA A 56 14.61 7.53 6.87
C ALA A 56 15.98 6.98 7.30
N GLU A 57 16.05 5.70 7.67
CA GLU A 57 17.30 5.04 8.07
C GLU A 57 18.33 5.03 6.93
N ILE A 58 17.93 4.64 5.71
CA ILE A 58 18.81 4.62 4.54
C ILE A 58 19.48 5.98 4.31
N LYS A 59 18.68 7.05 4.39
CA LYS A 59 19.15 8.41 4.10
C LYS A 59 19.97 9.00 5.26
N HIS A 60 19.50 8.85 6.49
CA HIS A 60 20.00 9.61 7.64
C HIS A 60 20.87 8.81 8.60
N VAL A 61 20.69 7.49 8.68
CA VAL A 61 21.48 6.61 9.55
C VAL A 61 22.63 5.98 8.77
N TYR A 62 22.35 5.47 7.57
CA TYR A 62 23.34 4.78 6.73
C TYR A 62 24.04 5.69 5.70
N GLY A 63 23.58 6.93 5.54
CA GLY A 63 24.21 7.91 4.64
C GLY A 63 24.19 7.52 3.17
N ALA A 64 23.18 6.76 2.73
CA ALA A 64 23.06 6.24 1.36
C ALA A 64 21.86 6.85 0.60
N PRO A 65 21.84 8.17 0.34
CA PRO A 65 20.69 8.88 -0.23
C PRO A 65 20.33 8.47 -1.67
N ASN A 66 21.23 7.77 -2.37
CA ASN A 66 21.00 7.29 -3.73
C ASN A 66 20.41 5.86 -3.77
N VAL A 67 20.17 5.25 -2.61
CA VAL A 67 19.33 4.07 -2.49
C VAL A 67 17.88 4.55 -2.38
N MET A 68 17.15 4.42 -3.48
CA MET A 68 15.77 4.92 -3.58
C MET A 68 14.80 3.96 -2.91
N THR A 69 13.69 4.51 -2.42
CA THR A 69 12.58 3.73 -1.87
C THR A 69 11.27 4.17 -2.52
N THR A 70 10.49 3.21 -3.00
CA THR A 70 9.14 3.45 -3.50
C THR A 70 8.15 2.54 -2.79
N ILE A 71 7.00 3.07 -2.38
CA ILE A 71 5.89 2.28 -1.86
C ILE A 71 4.70 2.40 -2.79
N VAL A 72 4.08 1.26 -3.09
CA VAL A 72 2.92 1.17 -3.99
C VAL A 72 1.70 0.77 -3.19
N HIS A 73 0.61 1.52 -3.36
CA HIS A 73 -0.69 1.29 -2.74
C HIS A 73 -1.76 1.08 -3.81
N PRO A 74 -1.90 -0.16 -4.32
CA PRO A 74 -3.01 -0.49 -5.19
C PRO A 74 -4.32 -0.49 -4.39
N ASN A 75 -5.37 -0.01 -5.04
CA ASN A 75 -6.75 -0.30 -4.68
C ASN A 75 -7.14 -1.69 -5.24
N PHE A 76 -8.42 -2.06 -5.23
CA PHE A 76 -8.88 -3.38 -5.68
C PHE A 76 -8.40 -3.74 -7.10
N VAL A 77 -7.59 -4.79 -7.20
CA VAL A 77 -7.05 -5.33 -8.46
C VAL A 77 -7.76 -6.63 -8.80
N ALA A 78 -8.16 -6.81 -10.06
CA ALA A 78 -8.78 -8.02 -10.58
C ALA A 78 -7.76 -9.18 -10.59
N THR A 79 -7.65 -9.87 -9.45
CA THR A 79 -6.77 -11.01 -9.20
C THR A 79 -7.56 -12.13 -8.52
N PRO A 80 -7.05 -13.37 -8.45
CA PRO A 80 -7.72 -14.45 -7.71
C PRO A 80 -8.02 -14.11 -6.24
N LEU A 81 -7.27 -13.19 -5.62
CA LEU A 81 -7.50 -12.73 -4.24
C LEU A 81 -8.90 -12.16 -4.01
N VAL A 82 -9.51 -11.54 -5.03
CA VAL A 82 -10.78 -10.83 -4.90
C VAL A 82 -11.96 -11.59 -5.51
N GLU A 83 -11.75 -12.75 -6.14
CA GLU A 83 -12.79 -13.45 -6.89
C GLU A 83 -14.02 -13.77 -6.06
N ASP A 84 -13.83 -14.26 -4.83
CA ASP A 84 -14.93 -14.67 -3.93
C ASP A 84 -15.88 -13.52 -3.57
N PHE A 85 -15.41 -12.27 -3.58
CA PHE A 85 -16.19 -11.09 -3.23
C PHE A 85 -16.31 -10.07 -4.38
N LYS A 86 -15.82 -10.41 -5.58
CA LYS A 86 -15.80 -9.56 -6.77
C LYS A 86 -17.19 -9.08 -7.18
N GLY A 87 -18.19 -9.97 -7.09
CA GLY A 87 -19.59 -9.65 -7.38
C GLY A 87 -20.15 -8.55 -6.46
N HIS A 88 -19.89 -8.66 -5.17
CA HIS A 88 -20.34 -7.70 -4.15
C HIS A 88 -19.63 -6.34 -4.27
N LEU A 89 -18.33 -6.35 -4.58
CA LEU A 89 -17.60 -5.11 -4.81
C LEU A 89 -18.09 -4.38 -6.07
N LYS A 90 -18.36 -5.12 -7.16
CA LYS A 90 -18.94 -4.53 -8.38
C LYS A 90 -20.32 -3.94 -8.13
N SER A 91 -21.20 -4.64 -7.41
CA SER A 91 -22.53 -4.11 -7.07
C SER A 91 -22.48 -2.90 -6.14
N SER A 92 -21.40 -2.76 -5.37
CA SER A 92 -21.11 -1.57 -4.54
C SER A 92 -20.45 -0.42 -5.31
N GLY A 93 -20.32 -0.52 -6.64
CA GLY A 93 -19.77 0.53 -7.49
C GLY A 93 -18.24 0.59 -7.55
N ILE A 94 -17.54 -0.43 -7.02
CA ILE A 94 -16.07 -0.46 -7.03
C ILE A 94 -15.58 -0.88 -8.42
N THR A 95 -14.74 -0.02 -9.01
CA THR A 95 -14.05 -0.32 -10.27
C THR A 95 -12.74 -1.01 -9.98
N PHE A 96 -12.53 -2.18 -10.60
CA PHE A 96 -11.31 -2.95 -10.44
C PHE A 96 -10.21 -2.45 -11.38
N LEU A 97 -9.00 -2.37 -10.84
CA LEU A 97 -7.78 -2.20 -11.62
C LEU A 97 -7.36 -3.51 -12.26
N THR A 98 -6.65 -3.42 -13.38
CA THR A 98 -5.97 -4.60 -13.93
C THR A 98 -4.56 -4.74 -13.32
N PRO A 99 -4.03 -5.97 -13.19
CA PRO A 99 -2.65 -6.17 -12.75
C PRO A 99 -1.64 -5.41 -13.61
N GLU A 100 -1.90 -5.31 -14.91
CA GLU A 100 -1.07 -4.60 -15.88
C GLU A 100 -1.00 -3.10 -15.59
N GLN A 101 -2.12 -2.48 -15.17
CA GLN A 101 -2.13 -1.07 -14.78
C GLN A 101 -1.24 -0.81 -13.56
N VAL A 102 -1.34 -1.66 -12.53
CA VAL A 102 -0.51 -1.55 -11.33
C VAL A 102 0.96 -1.78 -11.67
N ALA A 103 1.25 -2.79 -12.51
CA ALA A 103 2.60 -3.08 -12.96
C ALA A 103 3.17 -1.91 -13.76
N GLN A 104 2.40 -1.33 -14.68
CA GLN A 104 2.81 -0.20 -15.52
C GLN A 104 3.16 1.02 -14.66
N ASP A 105 2.31 1.41 -13.72
CA ASP A 105 2.56 2.54 -12.83
C ASP A 105 3.78 2.30 -11.92
N THR A 106 3.94 1.07 -11.43
CA THR A 106 5.10 0.67 -10.60
C THR A 106 6.39 0.75 -11.41
N VAL A 107 6.39 0.19 -12.62
CA VAL A 107 7.55 0.16 -13.51
C VAL A 107 7.92 1.56 -13.99
N ALA A 108 6.94 2.40 -14.31
CA ALA A 108 7.17 3.81 -14.65
C ALA A 108 7.91 4.54 -13.53
N GLN A 109 7.49 4.36 -12.27
CA GLN A 109 8.16 4.96 -11.11
C GLN A 109 9.61 4.48 -10.95
N ILE A 110 9.88 3.20 -11.23
CA ILE A 110 11.24 2.64 -11.20
C ILE A 110 12.11 3.28 -12.29
N PHE A 111 11.62 3.37 -13.52
CA PHE A 111 12.36 3.94 -14.65
C PHE A 111 12.56 5.45 -14.54
N ASP A 112 11.67 6.15 -13.85
CA ASP A 112 11.83 7.57 -13.52
C ASP A 112 13.00 7.83 -12.55
N ARG A 113 13.59 6.79 -11.95
CA ARG A 113 14.71 6.87 -11.01
C ARG A 113 14.40 7.84 -9.87
N LYS A 114 13.20 7.71 -9.31
CA LYS A 114 12.73 8.50 -8.17
C LYS A 114 12.07 7.58 -7.14
N GLY A 115 12.42 7.80 -5.88
CA GLY A 115 11.63 7.28 -4.76
C GLY A 115 10.28 8.00 -4.66
N GLY A 116 9.29 7.38 -4.04
CA GLY A 116 7.99 8.01 -3.83
C GLY A 116 6.87 7.07 -3.40
N GLN A 117 5.71 7.66 -3.13
CA GLN A 117 4.48 6.95 -2.83
C GLN A 117 3.58 6.94 -4.07
N VAL A 118 3.30 5.74 -4.58
CA VAL A 118 2.46 5.53 -5.76
C VAL A 118 1.12 4.96 -5.30
N VAL A 119 0.03 5.70 -5.48
CA VAL A 119 -1.33 5.22 -5.21
C VAL A 119 -2.03 4.95 -6.53
N VAL A 120 -2.56 3.73 -6.70
CA VAL A 120 -3.20 3.29 -7.94
C VAL A 120 -4.66 2.95 -7.65
N PRO A 121 -5.66 3.58 -8.31
CA PRO A 121 -5.52 4.73 -9.19
C PRO A 121 -5.15 6.00 -8.41
N LYS A 122 -4.60 7.01 -9.08
CA LYS A 122 -4.21 8.28 -8.44
C LYS A 122 -5.36 8.98 -7.71
N SER A 123 -6.61 8.77 -8.14
CA SER A 123 -7.81 9.28 -7.46
C SER A 123 -7.99 8.73 -6.05
N SER A 124 -7.46 7.55 -5.75
CA SER A 124 -7.45 6.97 -4.40
C SER A 124 -6.40 7.60 -3.48
N GLY A 125 -5.62 8.58 -3.96
CA GLY A 125 -4.61 9.28 -3.15
C GLY A 125 -5.17 9.93 -1.89
N ILE A 126 -6.43 10.37 -1.89
CA ILE A 126 -7.08 10.93 -0.69
C ILE A 126 -7.16 9.94 0.47
N ALA A 127 -7.12 8.63 0.19
CA ALA A 127 -7.13 7.61 1.24
C ALA A 127 -5.90 7.70 2.15
N SER A 128 -4.74 8.16 1.65
CA SER A 128 -3.56 8.35 2.50
C SER A 128 -3.77 9.47 3.53
N ALA A 129 -4.57 10.48 3.19
CA ALA A 129 -4.87 11.59 4.08
C ALA A 129 -5.78 11.21 5.26
N VAL A 130 -6.54 10.09 5.17
CA VAL A 130 -7.48 9.67 6.22
C VAL A 130 -6.79 9.52 7.57
N ARG A 131 -5.54 9.03 7.59
CA ARG A 131 -4.75 8.86 8.82
C ARG A 131 -4.38 10.19 9.49
N GLY A 132 -4.39 11.30 8.76
CA GLY A 132 -4.13 12.64 9.28
C GLY A 132 -5.38 13.39 9.75
N TRP A 133 -6.58 12.83 9.56
CA TRP A 133 -7.83 13.47 9.97
C TRP A 133 -8.06 13.39 11.48
N PRO A 134 -8.88 14.29 12.05
CA PRO A 134 -9.36 14.14 13.42
C PRO A 134 -10.02 12.78 13.64
N LEU A 135 -9.83 12.21 14.84
CA LEU A 135 -10.28 10.84 15.15
C LEU A 135 -11.78 10.63 14.88
N TRP A 136 -12.63 11.60 15.21
CA TRP A 136 -14.08 11.51 14.98
C TRP A 136 -14.43 11.32 13.50
N LEU A 137 -13.68 11.94 12.58
CA LEU A 137 -13.90 11.78 11.15
C LEU A 137 -13.44 10.41 10.66
N GLN A 138 -12.33 9.90 11.21
CA GLN A 138 -11.88 8.54 10.92
C GLN A 138 -12.91 7.50 11.37
N VAL A 139 -13.54 7.70 12.54
CA VAL A 139 -14.60 6.82 13.05
C VAL A 139 -15.80 6.81 12.10
N ILE A 140 -16.25 7.98 11.61
CA ILE A 140 -17.34 8.06 10.63
C ILE A 140 -17.03 7.23 9.37
N VAL A 141 -15.79 7.31 8.86
CA VAL A 141 -15.36 6.53 7.69
C VAL A 141 -15.41 5.03 8.00
N HIS A 142 -14.86 4.61 9.14
CA HIS A 142 -14.86 3.20 9.53
C HIS A 142 -16.26 2.64 9.77
N ASP A 143 -17.15 3.41 10.41
CA ASP A 143 -18.53 3.03 10.65
C ASP A 143 -19.32 2.91 9.35
N PHE A 144 -19.11 3.84 8.41
CA PHE A 144 -19.70 3.75 7.07
C PHE A 144 -19.25 2.49 6.32
N LEU A 145 -17.96 2.17 6.37
CA LEU A 145 -17.43 0.93 5.79
C LEU A 145 -17.99 -0.31 6.50
N GLY A 146 -18.12 -0.27 7.82
CA GLY A 146 -18.70 -1.35 8.64
C GLY A 146 -20.16 -1.63 8.31
N ALA A 147 -20.97 -0.58 8.20
CA ALA A 147 -22.38 -0.69 7.85
C ALA A 147 -22.58 -1.31 6.44
N ASN A 148 -21.73 -0.94 5.48
CA ASN A 148 -21.77 -1.51 4.13
C ASN A 148 -21.26 -2.95 4.08
N ALA A 149 -20.24 -3.31 4.87
CA ALA A 149 -19.78 -4.69 5.00
C ALA A 149 -20.85 -5.63 5.59
N LYS A 150 -21.61 -5.16 6.58
CA LYS A 150 -22.72 -5.94 7.16
C LYS A 150 -23.83 -6.19 6.13
N ARG A 151 -24.10 -5.23 5.23
CA ARG A 151 -25.06 -5.40 4.12
C ARG A 151 -24.58 -6.43 3.09
N MET A 152 -23.27 -6.55 2.87
CA MET A 152 -22.71 -7.56 1.96
C MET A 152 -22.75 -8.99 2.54
N ASN A 153 -22.71 -9.14 3.87
CA ASN A 153 -22.69 -10.43 4.56
C ASN A 153 -24.07 -10.91 5.07
N SER A 154 -25.11 -10.09 4.95
CA SER A 154 -26.47 -10.44 5.37
C SER A 154 -27.17 -11.29 4.30
N LYS A 155 -27.08 -12.62 4.42
CA LYS A 155 -28.11 -13.55 3.94
C LYS A 155 -29.12 -13.82 5.04
#